data_AF-A0A6P6EPR0-F1
#
_entry.id   AF-A0A6P6EPR0-F1
#
_cell.length_a   1.000
_cell.length_b   1.000
_cell.length_c   1.000
_cell.angle_alpha   90.00
_cell.angle_beta   90.00
_cell.angle_gamma   90.00
#
_symmetry.space_group_name_H-M   'P 1'
#
loop_
_entity.id
_entity.type
_entity.pdbx_description
1 polymer ?
#
loop_
_entity_poly.entity_id
_entity_poly.type
_entity_poly.pdbx_seq_one_letter_code
_entity_poly.pdbx_strand_id
1 'polypeptide(L)'
;MWSWLKMSFTGTMQKIEITLLIEMKSQNARSNQDSHVLAFALCSKLNSPESFKPCTTLREDAFIKGDILFRRVCCFTVALALNQNEVAKAPSIFSQIMSPESTPCTNLNIMIHLQSDMLEPLMEILQGAAKGSLSQFVKRQEFFKEVLAKVREEEKDVPSLAPRFDEVYRKLHVHGQVTSYTLDALL
;
A
#
# COMPACT_ATOMS: atom_id res chain seq x y z
N MET A 1 -35.82 -3.73 0.47
CA MET A 1 -35.74 -3.09 -0.88
C MET A 1 -35.01 -1.76 -0.90
N TRP A 2 -35.08 -0.94 0.16
CA TRP A 2 -34.44 0.38 0.23
C TRP A 2 -32.92 0.39 0.48
N SER A 3 -32.36 -0.69 1.05
CA SER A 3 -30.91 -0.78 1.32
C SER A 3 -30.05 -0.96 0.06
N TRP A 4 -30.57 -1.68 -0.95
CA TRP A 4 -29.85 -1.99 -2.19
C TRP A 4 -29.76 -0.77 -3.12
N LEU A 5 -30.84 0.01 -3.21
CA LEU A 5 -30.88 1.26 -3.96
C LEU A 5 -29.94 2.32 -3.37
N LYS A 6 -29.82 2.39 -2.03
CA LYS A 6 -28.90 3.34 -1.38
C LYS A 6 -27.44 2.98 -1.65
N MET A 7 -27.08 1.69 -1.61
CA MET A 7 -25.74 1.18 -1.89
C MET A 7 -25.33 1.34 -3.37
N SER A 8 -26.26 1.09 -4.30
CA SER A 8 -26.02 1.30 -5.73
C SER A 8 -25.94 2.78 -6.09
N PHE A 9 -26.71 3.64 -5.43
CA PHE A 9 -26.68 5.09 -5.63
C PHE A 9 -25.39 5.71 -5.06
N THR A 10 -24.92 5.29 -3.89
CA THR A 10 -23.62 5.75 -3.36
C THR A 10 -22.45 5.27 -4.21
N GLY A 11 -22.50 4.02 -4.69
CA GLY A 11 -21.46 3.48 -5.57
C GLY A 11 -21.43 4.16 -6.95
N THR A 12 -22.58 4.54 -7.50
CA THR A 12 -22.66 5.27 -8.78
C THR A 12 -22.26 6.74 -8.64
N MET A 13 -22.64 7.42 -7.55
CA MET A 13 -22.19 8.78 -7.27
C MET A 13 -20.68 8.86 -7.04
N GLN A 14 -20.10 7.92 -6.29
CA GLN A 14 -18.63 7.84 -6.11
C GLN A 14 -17.90 7.58 -7.43
N LYS A 15 -18.47 6.74 -8.31
CA LYS A 15 -17.93 6.52 -9.66
C LYS A 15 -17.94 7.82 -10.47
N ILE A 16 -19.04 8.57 -10.44
CA ILE A 16 -19.18 9.85 -11.14
C ILE A 16 -18.18 10.89 -10.61
N GLU A 17 -18.00 10.98 -9.29
CA GLU A 17 -17.03 11.89 -8.67
C GLU A 17 -15.59 11.57 -9.09
N ILE A 18 -15.21 10.29 -9.18
CA ILE A 18 -13.87 9.89 -9.63
C ILE A 18 -13.67 10.19 -11.10
N THR A 19 -14.64 9.85 -11.95
CA THR A 19 -14.55 10.17 -13.39
C THR A 19 -14.42 11.69 -13.58
N LEU A 20 -15.21 12.49 -12.86
CA LEU A 20 -15.09 13.95 -12.86
C LEU A 20 -13.73 14.42 -12.38
N LEU A 21 -13.19 13.90 -11.27
CA LEU A 21 -11.88 14.30 -10.77
C LEU A 21 -10.74 13.97 -11.74
N ILE A 22 -10.82 12.82 -12.41
CA ILE A 22 -9.85 12.37 -13.42
C ILE A 22 -9.96 13.22 -14.69
N GLU A 23 -11.18 13.51 -15.13
CA GLU A 23 -11.46 14.27 -16.35
C GLU A 23 -11.20 15.78 -16.17
N MET A 24 -11.47 16.33 -14.99
CA MET A 24 -11.06 17.69 -14.62
C MET A 24 -9.53 17.84 -14.66
N LYS A 25 -8.79 16.76 -14.36
CA LYS A 25 -7.32 16.76 -14.45
C LYS A 25 -6.82 16.59 -15.89
N SER A 26 -7.45 15.75 -16.72
CA SER A 26 -7.05 15.57 -18.12
C SER A 26 -7.17 16.87 -18.92
N GLN A 27 -8.07 17.77 -18.50
CA GLN A 27 -8.29 19.09 -19.10
C GLN A 27 -7.28 20.18 -18.64
N ASN A 28 -6.18 19.81 -17.99
CA ASN A 28 -5.04 20.70 -17.68
C ASN A 28 -5.40 21.93 -16.83
N ALA A 29 -6.52 21.87 -16.08
CA ALA A 29 -6.81 22.84 -15.04
C ALA A 29 -5.71 22.73 -13.97
N ARG A 30 -5.13 23.87 -13.53
CA ARG A 30 -4.05 23.94 -12.53
C ARG A 30 -4.45 23.17 -11.28
N SER A 31 -4.09 21.89 -11.21
CA SER A 31 -4.54 20.99 -10.15
C SER A 31 -3.69 21.24 -8.92
N ASN A 32 -4.33 21.51 -7.80
CA ASN A 32 -3.63 21.46 -6.53
C ASN A 32 -3.19 20.00 -6.26
N GLN A 33 -2.13 19.85 -5.47
CA GLN A 33 -1.54 18.55 -5.13
C GLN A 33 -2.53 17.64 -4.39
N ASP A 34 -3.46 18.23 -3.63
CA ASP A 34 -4.46 17.52 -2.83
C ASP A 34 -5.50 16.80 -3.70
N SER A 35 -5.87 17.37 -4.86
CA SER A 35 -6.81 16.75 -5.80
C SER A 35 -6.27 15.43 -6.36
N HIS A 36 -4.95 15.31 -6.55
CA HIS A 36 -4.34 14.04 -6.95
C HIS A 36 -4.44 13.03 -5.82
N VAL A 37 -4.01 13.41 -4.61
CA VAL A 37 -4.04 12.50 -3.45
C VAL A 37 -5.47 11.99 -3.20
N LEU A 38 -6.48 12.87 -3.31
CA LEU A 38 -7.89 12.50 -3.15
C LEU A 38 -8.37 11.51 -4.23
N ALA A 39 -8.04 11.74 -5.50
CA ALA A 39 -8.43 10.83 -6.58
C ALA A 39 -7.83 9.43 -6.38
N PHE A 40 -6.53 9.35 -6.04
CA PHE A 40 -5.86 8.07 -5.79
C PHE A 40 -6.38 7.38 -4.51
N ALA A 41 -6.66 8.14 -3.45
CA ALA A 41 -7.26 7.61 -2.22
C ALA A 41 -8.64 7.00 -2.48
N LEU A 42 -9.48 7.68 -3.25
CA LEU A 42 -10.81 7.19 -3.65
C LEU A 42 -10.71 5.91 -4.48
N CYS A 43 -9.81 5.87 -5.47
CA CYS A 43 -9.59 4.67 -6.28
C CYS A 43 -9.10 3.48 -5.44
N SER A 44 -8.17 3.71 -4.51
CA SER A 44 -7.68 2.69 -3.57
C SER A 44 -8.80 2.16 -2.68
N LYS A 45 -9.68 3.05 -2.19
CA LYS A 45 -10.79 2.70 -1.31
C LYS A 45 -11.91 1.94 -2.02
N LEU A 46 -12.20 2.25 -3.28
CA LEU A 46 -13.20 1.52 -4.05
C LEU A 46 -12.72 0.14 -4.47
N ASN A 47 -11.42 -0.01 -4.73
CA ASN A 47 -10.78 -1.26 -5.11
C ASN A 47 -11.55 -2.04 -6.20
N SER A 48 -12.03 -1.33 -7.23
CA SER A 48 -12.80 -1.93 -8.34
C SER A 48 -12.00 -1.87 -9.65
N PRO A 49 -12.22 -2.83 -10.59
CA PRO A 49 -11.58 -2.80 -11.90
C PRO A 49 -11.88 -1.51 -12.69
N GLU A 50 -13.07 -0.93 -12.46
CA GLU A 50 -13.52 0.30 -13.09
C GLU A 50 -12.81 1.54 -12.54
N SER A 51 -12.40 1.54 -11.26
CA SER A 51 -11.55 2.60 -10.69
C SER A 51 -10.06 2.38 -11.02
N PHE A 52 -9.65 1.13 -11.27
CA PHE A 52 -8.25 0.79 -11.56
C PHE A 52 -7.74 1.41 -12.86
N LYS A 53 -8.43 1.16 -13.99
CA LYS A 53 -7.97 1.63 -15.31
C LYS A 53 -7.76 3.15 -15.39
N PRO A 54 -8.73 3.99 -14.98
CA PRO A 54 -8.53 5.44 -15.01
C PRO A 54 -7.39 5.90 -14.08
N CYS A 55 -7.26 5.26 -12.91
CA CYS A 55 -6.20 5.56 -11.94
C CYS A 55 -4.79 5.22 -12.49
N THR A 56 -4.65 4.09 -13.19
CA THR A 56 -3.39 3.71 -13.83
C THR A 56 -3.03 4.65 -14.96
N THR A 57 -3.98 5.00 -15.83
CA THR A 57 -3.76 5.96 -16.93
C THR A 57 -3.37 7.34 -16.39
N LEU A 58 -4.05 7.81 -15.34
CA LEU A 58 -3.73 9.08 -14.69
C LEU A 58 -2.29 9.13 -14.15
N ARG A 59 -1.79 7.98 -13.66
CA ARG A 59 -0.41 7.86 -13.19
C ARG A 59 0.58 7.81 -14.35
N GLU A 60 0.29 7.02 -15.38
CA GLU A 60 1.13 6.89 -16.58
C GLU A 60 1.30 8.25 -17.25
N ASP A 61 0.23 9.04 -17.38
CA ASP A 61 0.28 10.40 -17.89
C ASP A 61 1.18 11.32 -17.03
N ALA A 62 1.05 11.24 -15.71
CA ALA A 62 1.89 12.01 -14.79
C ALA A 62 3.36 11.59 -14.89
N PHE A 63 3.63 10.29 -15.05
CA PHE A 63 4.97 9.76 -15.24
C PHE A 63 5.59 10.24 -16.57
N ILE A 64 4.84 10.20 -17.68
CA ILE A 64 5.29 10.67 -19.00
C ILE A 64 5.58 12.18 -18.98
N LYS A 65 4.79 12.95 -18.23
CA LYS A 65 4.97 14.40 -18.08
C LYS A 65 6.13 14.78 -17.15
N GLY A 66 6.73 13.81 -16.46
CA GLY A 66 7.78 14.05 -15.47
C GLY A 66 7.28 14.69 -14.19
N ASP A 67 5.98 14.56 -13.89
CA ASP A 67 5.41 15.09 -12.65
C ASP A 67 5.98 14.32 -11.45
N ILE A 68 6.37 15.04 -10.39
CA ILE A 68 6.79 14.41 -9.14
C ILE A 68 5.55 13.82 -8.47
N LEU A 69 5.44 12.49 -8.51
CA LEU A 69 4.40 11.77 -7.79
C LEU A 69 4.71 11.75 -6.29
N PHE A 70 3.77 12.26 -5.50
CA PHE A 70 3.90 12.24 -4.04
C PHE A 70 3.94 10.82 -3.52
N ARG A 71 4.74 10.58 -2.47
CA ARG A 71 4.83 9.29 -1.77
C ARG A 71 3.46 8.64 -1.54
N ARG A 72 2.46 9.42 -1.07
CA ARG A 72 1.09 8.92 -0.82
C ARG A 72 0.43 8.38 -2.08
N VAL A 73 0.56 9.07 -3.21
CA VAL A 73 0.00 8.62 -4.50
C VAL A 73 0.62 7.28 -4.92
N CYS A 74 1.94 7.16 -4.80
CA CYS A 74 2.63 5.90 -5.07
C CYS A 74 2.17 4.79 -4.11
N CYS A 75 2.05 5.08 -2.80
CA CYS A 75 1.56 4.12 -1.82
C CYS A 75 0.14 3.62 -2.12
N PHE A 76 -0.80 4.53 -2.44
CA PHE A 76 -2.15 4.16 -2.88
C PHE A 76 -2.11 3.30 -4.14
N THR A 77 -1.24 3.62 -5.09
CA THR A 77 -1.19 2.86 -6.34
C THR A 77 -0.57 1.48 -6.15
N VAL A 78 0.42 1.33 -5.28
CA VAL A 78 0.97 0.02 -4.88
C VAL A 78 -0.10 -0.80 -4.18
N ALA A 79 -0.80 -0.23 -3.19
CA ALA A 79 -1.88 -0.91 -2.48
C ALA A 79 -2.98 -1.39 -3.42
N LEU A 80 -3.40 -0.52 -4.35
CA LEU A 80 -4.39 -0.84 -5.37
C LEU A 80 -3.89 -1.96 -6.31
N ALA A 81 -2.62 -1.92 -6.75
CA ALA A 81 -2.06 -2.97 -7.60
C ALA A 81 -2.05 -4.35 -6.89
N LEU A 82 -1.62 -4.38 -5.62
CA LEU A 82 -1.63 -5.61 -4.80
C LEU A 82 -3.05 -6.14 -4.60
N ASN A 83 -4.03 -5.25 -4.36
CA ASN A 83 -5.43 -5.64 -4.17
C ASN A 83 -6.10 -6.14 -5.46
N GLN A 84 -5.64 -5.68 -6.63
CA GLN A 84 -6.11 -6.13 -7.95
C GLN A 84 -5.29 -7.33 -8.49
N ASN A 85 -4.43 -7.94 -7.67
CA ASN A 85 -3.56 -9.05 -8.06
C ASN A 85 -2.58 -8.72 -9.21
N GLU A 86 -2.27 -7.44 -9.39
CA GLU A 86 -1.30 -6.92 -10.37
C GLU A 86 0.10 -6.84 -9.75
N VAL A 87 0.51 -7.93 -9.08
CA VAL A 87 1.72 -8.00 -8.25
C VAL A 87 2.98 -7.62 -9.03
N ALA A 88 3.07 -8.03 -10.30
CA ALA A 88 4.21 -7.72 -11.17
C ALA A 88 4.44 -6.20 -11.38
N LYS A 89 3.39 -5.38 -11.26
CA LYS A 89 3.49 -3.93 -11.37
C LYS A 89 3.91 -3.27 -10.06
N ALA A 90 3.63 -3.89 -8.91
CA ALA A 90 3.84 -3.27 -7.60
C ALA A 90 5.31 -2.85 -7.33
N PRO A 91 6.35 -3.67 -7.62
CA PRO A 91 7.74 -3.28 -7.41
C PRO A 91 8.19 -2.06 -8.22
N SER A 92 7.76 -1.96 -9.48
CA SER A 92 8.16 -0.85 -10.37
C SER A 92 7.52 0.48 -9.97
N ILE A 93 6.38 0.44 -9.28
CA ILE A 93 5.71 1.60 -8.72
C ILE A 93 6.37 1.97 -7.39
N PHE A 94 6.66 0.96 -6.56
CA PHE A 94 7.28 1.15 -5.26
C PHE A 94 8.67 1.81 -5.38
N SER A 95 9.45 1.44 -6.39
CA SER A 95 10.78 2.03 -6.64
C SER A 95 10.74 3.52 -6.98
N GLN A 96 9.59 4.06 -7.38
CA GLN A 96 9.41 5.48 -7.67
C GLN A 96 9.12 6.31 -6.41
N ILE A 97 8.97 5.67 -5.24
CA ILE A 97 8.77 6.38 -3.98
C ILE A 97 10.07 7.05 -3.53
N MET A 98 10.09 8.39 -3.53
CA MET A 98 11.16 9.12 -2.86
C MET A 98 11.03 8.96 -1.35
N SER A 99 12.13 8.58 -0.68
CA SER A 99 12.21 8.36 0.78
C SER A 99 11.21 7.32 1.32
N PRO A 100 11.44 6.02 1.06
CA PRO A 100 10.54 4.92 1.43
C PRO A 100 10.58 4.53 2.92
N GLU A 101 11.22 5.31 3.79
CA GLU A 101 11.44 5.03 5.23
C GLU A 101 10.18 5.23 6.09
N SER A 102 9.01 5.38 5.47
CA SER A 102 7.74 5.60 6.18
C SER A 102 7.05 4.29 6.52
N THR A 103 6.31 4.26 7.63
CA THR A 103 5.57 3.08 8.09
C THR A 103 4.67 2.46 7.00
N PRO A 104 3.87 3.22 6.22
CA PRO A 104 3.10 2.63 5.12
C PRO A 104 3.98 1.98 4.04
N CYS A 105 5.09 2.62 3.65
CA CYS A 105 6.01 2.07 2.66
C CYS A 105 6.65 0.76 3.13
N THR A 106 7.11 0.70 4.38
CA THR A 106 7.67 -0.54 4.95
C THR A 106 6.67 -1.69 4.87
N ASN A 107 5.41 -1.44 5.22
CA ASN A 107 4.36 -2.46 5.21
C ASN A 107 3.95 -2.86 3.78
N LEU A 108 3.88 -1.91 2.85
CA LEU A 108 3.67 -2.22 1.42
C LEU A 108 4.82 -3.07 0.85
N ASN A 109 6.06 -2.80 1.25
CA ASN A 109 7.21 -3.59 0.81
C ASN A 109 7.10 -5.05 1.28
N ILE A 110 6.67 -5.28 2.52
CA ILE A 110 6.41 -6.64 3.03
C ILE A 110 5.31 -7.33 2.21
N MET A 111 4.20 -6.63 1.93
CA MET A 111 3.11 -7.18 1.12
C MET A 111 3.54 -7.51 -0.32
N ILE A 112 4.41 -6.69 -0.94
CA ILE A 112 5.00 -6.98 -2.25
C ILE A 112 5.76 -8.30 -2.23
N HIS A 113 6.66 -8.48 -1.25
CA HIS A 113 7.46 -9.71 -1.14
C HIS A 113 6.58 -10.93 -0.86
N LEU A 114 5.56 -10.77 0.01
CA LEU A 114 4.62 -11.82 0.36
C LEU A 114 3.84 -12.31 -0.87
N GLN A 115 3.22 -11.40 -1.62
CA GLN A 115 2.43 -11.75 -2.81
C GLN A 115 3.31 -12.19 -4.01
N SER A 116 4.62 -11.94 -3.95
CA SER A 116 5.58 -12.39 -4.95
C SER A 116 6.23 -13.74 -4.60
N ASP A 117 5.78 -14.40 -3.52
CA ASP A 117 6.36 -15.65 -3.00
C ASP A 117 7.87 -15.54 -2.64
N MET A 118 8.29 -14.34 -2.22
CA MET A 118 9.68 -14.03 -1.85
C MET A 118 9.86 -14.08 -0.32
N LEU A 119 9.51 -15.21 0.30
CA LEU A 119 9.46 -15.37 1.76
C LEU A 119 10.83 -15.27 2.46
N GLU A 120 11.92 -15.78 1.85
CA GLU A 120 13.26 -15.65 2.45
C GLU A 120 13.75 -14.20 2.51
N PRO A 121 13.72 -13.41 1.41
CA PRO A 121 14.01 -11.97 1.48
C PRO A 121 13.10 -11.20 2.44
N LEU A 122 11.81 -11.55 2.50
CA LEU A 122 10.88 -10.99 3.47
C LEU A 122 11.37 -11.23 4.91
N MET A 123 11.80 -12.46 5.20
CA MET A 123 12.33 -12.83 6.50
C MET A 123 13.62 -12.12 6.85
N GLU A 124 14.52 -11.90 5.89
CA GLU A 124 15.72 -11.09 6.08
C GLU A 124 15.38 -9.64 6.45
N ILE A 125 14.38 -9.05 5.79
CA ILE A 125 13.89 -7.70 6.11
C ILE A 125 13.38 -7.63 7.56
N LEU A 126 12.51 -8.56 7.95
CA LEU A 126 11.95 -8.58 9.31
C LEU A 126 13.04 -8.85 10.36
N GLN A 127 13.99 -9.75 10.08
CA GLN A 127 15.13 -10.01 10.96
C GLN A 127 16.02 -8.78 11.09
N GLY A 128 16.32 -8.08 10.01
CA GLY A 128 17.08 -6.83 10.02
C GLY A 128 16.41 -5.77 10.88
N ALA A 129 15.08 -5.62 10.73
CA ALA A 129 14.29 -4.69 11.52
C ALA A 129 14.20 -5.06 13.01
N ALA A 130 14.20 -6.36 13.33
CA ALA A 130 14.23 -6.86 14.71
C ALA A 130 15.62 -6.78 15.37
N LYS A 131 16.69 -6.75 14.56
CA LYS A 131 18.07 -6.55 15.01
C LYS A 131 18.39 -5.07 15.30
N GLY A 132 17.76 -4.11 14.59
CA GLY A 132 17.92 -2.66 14.82
C GLY A 132 16.97 -2.14 15.92
N SER A 133 17.35 -1.27 16.85
CA SER A 133 18.31 -0.16 16.79
C SER A 133 19.28 -0.15 17.99
N LEU A 134 20.59 -0.04 17.75
CA LEU A 134 21.60 0.24 18.79
C LEU A 134 21.51 1.68 19.35
N SER A 135 20.78 2.56 18.66
CA SER A 135 20.61 3.97 19.03
C SER A 135 19.14 4.29 19.31
N GLN A 136 18.88 4.99 20.42
CA GLN A 136 17.56 5.53 20.79
C GLN A 136 17.06 6.63 19.84
N PHE A 137 17.92 7.16 18.97
CA PHE A 137 17.64 8.32 18.13
C PHE A 137 17.18 7.97 16.71
N VAL A 138 17.27 6.70 16.30
CA VAL A 138 16.82 6.28 14.97
C VAL A 138 15.39 5.76 15.08
N LYS A 139 14.48 6.35 14.29
CA LYS A 139 13.10 5.87 14.20
C LYS A 139 13.10 4.41 13.78
N ARG A 140 12.52 3.55 14.61
CA ARG A 140 12.39 2.12 14.31
C ARG A 140 11.34 1.91 13.23
N GLN A 141 11.56 0.89 12.40
CA GLN A 141 10.53 0.42 11.48
C GLN A 141 9.37 -0.15 12.28
N GLU A 142 8.16 0.24 11.88
CA GLU A 142 6.90 -0.20 12.46
C GLU A 142 6.16 -1.09 11.46
N PHE A 143 5.53 -2.13 11.96
CA PHE A 143 4.81 -3.12 11.19
C PHE A 143 3.36 -3.19 11.65
N PHE A 144 2.44 -3.30 10.71
CA PHE A 144 1.02 -3.47 11.01
C PHE A 144 0.76 -4.91 11.40
N LYS A 145 0.01 -5.08 12.50
CA LYS A 145 -0.39 -6.40 12.98
C LYS A 145 -1.09 -7.21 11.89
N GLU A 146 -1.91 -6.58 11.06
CA GLU A 146 -2.62 -7.25 9.96
C GLU A 146 -1.67 -7.78 8.87
N VAL A 147 -0.57 -7.06 8.58
CA VAL A 147 0.42 -7.48 7.58
C VAL A 147 1.21 -8.68 8.10
N LEU A 148 1.65 -8.61 9.36
CA LEU A 148 2.33 -9.73 10.01
C LEU A 148 1.43 -10.96 10.17
N ALA A 149 0.11 -10.77 10.34
CA ALA A 149 -0.84 -11.87 10.37
C ALA A 149 -0.91 -12.61 9.02
N LYS A 150 -0.89 -11.88 7.90
CA LYS A 150 -0.84 -12.49 6.56
C LYS A 150 0.46 -13.24 6.33
N VAL A 151 1.61 -12.70 6.76
CA VAL A 151 2.90 -13.42 6.68
C VAL A 151 2.84 -14.75 7.43
N ARG A 152 2.27 -14.74 8.65
CA ARG A 152 2.07 -15.95 9.45
C ARG A 152 1.17 -16.99 8.78
N GLU A 153 0.20 -16.57 7.98
CA GLU A 153 -0.68 -17.49 7.27
C GLU A 153 0.08 -18.24 6.17
N GLU A 154 0.85 -17.53 5.35
CA GLU A 154 1.65 -18.11 4.25
C GLU A 154 2.78 -19.00 4.75
N GLU A 155 3.45 -18.63 5.85
CA GLU A 155 4.55 -19.43 6.40
C GLU A 155 4.13 -20.78 6.99
N LYS A 156 2.84 -20.99 7.28
CA LYS A 156 2.36 -22.31 7.76
C LYS A 156 2.65 -23.41 6.75
N ASP A 157 2.71 -23.05 5.48
CA ASP A 157 2.99 -23.96 4.38
C ASP A 157 4.51 -24.20 4.22
N VAL A 158 5.35 -23.50 4.98
CA VAL A 158 6.82 -23.62 4.99
C VAL A 158 7.37 -23.90 6.40
N PRO A 159 7.52 -25.19 6.79
CA PRO A 159 7.88 -25.58 8.15
C PRO A 159 9.20 -25.02 8.69
N SER A 160 10.15 -24.67 7.81
CA SER A 160 11.44 -24.11 8.19
C SER A 160 11.38 -22.62 8.56
N LEU A 161 10.35 -21.89 8.11
CA LEU A 161 10.22 -20.44 8.32
C LEU A 161 9.42 -20.10 9.58
N ALA A 162 8.39 -20.88 9.91
CA ALA A 162 7.54 -20.66 11.07
C ALA A 162 8.30 -20.37 12.39
N PRO A 163 9.30 -21.17 12.82
CA PRO A 163 10.01 -20.87 14.08
C PRO A 163 10.84 -19.59 13.99
N ARG A 164 11.40 -19.26 12.80
CA ARG A 164 12.17 -18.03 12.59
C ARG A 164 11.26 -16.81 12.71
N PHE A 165 10.06 -16.87 12.13
CA PHE A 165 9.09 -15.80 12.23
C PHE A 165 8.57 -15.60 13.64
N ASP A 166 8.28 -16.68 14.38
CA ASP A 166 7.86 -16.57 15.78
C ASP A 166 8.89 -15.83 16.64
N GLU A 167 10.17 -16.14 16.45
CA GLU A 167 11.25 -15.43 17.14
C GLU A 167 11.29 -13.95 16.77
N VAL A 168 11.20 -13.64 15.48
CA VAL A 168 11.26 -12.27 14.95
C VAL A 168 10.06 -11.44 15.38
N TYR A 169 8.85 -11.99 15.22
CA TYR A 169 7.59 -11.37 15.64
C TYR A 169 7.63 -11.03 17.13
N ARG A 170 8.11 -11.95 17.98
CA ARG A 170 8.27 -11.70 19.41
C ARG A 170 9.22 -10.52 19.68
N LYS A 171 10.36 -10.45 18.99
CA LYS A 171 11.32 -9.33 19.14
C LYS A 171 10.70 -8.01 18.71
N LEU A 172 10.07 -7.97 17.53
CA LEU A 172 9.37 -6.77 17.04
C LEU A 172 8.30 -6.30 18.04
N HIS A 173 7.53 -7.24 18.60
CA HIS A 173 6.49 -6.92 19.58
C HIS A 173 7.06 -6.35 20.88
N VAL A 174 8.08 -6.99 21.46
CA VAL A 174 8.77 -6.50 22.68
C VAL A 174 9.42 -5.14 22.44
N HIS A 175 9.90 -4.87 21.23
CA HIS A 175 10.51 -3.59 20.87
C HIS A 175 9.48 -2.48 20.56
N GLY A 176 8.18 -2.76 20.65
CA GLY A 176 7.13 -1.79 20.33
C GLY A 176 6.99 -1.48 18.84
N GLN A 177 7.52 -2.35 17.96
CA GLN A 177 7.52 -2.17 16.51
C GLN A 177 6.25 -2.71 15.84
N VAL A 178 5.31 -3.26 16.61
CA VAL A 178 4.04 -3.79 16.09
C VAL A 178 2.92 -2.84 16.47
N THR A 179 2.22 -2.31 15.47
CA THR A 179 1.13 -1.34 15.66
C THR A 179 -0.22 -1.95 15.31
N SER A 180 -1.28 -1.42 15.93
CA SER A 180 -2.67 -1.82 15.68
C SER A 180 -3.32 -1.07 14.53
N TYR A 181 -2.62 -0.13 13.90
CA TYR A 181 -3.10 0.54 12.71
C TYR A 181 -3.16 -0.44 11.53
N THR A 182 -4.02 -0.12 10.58
CA THR A 182 -4.15 -0.84 9.31
C THR A 182 -3.53 -0.02 8.18
N LEU A 183 -3.15 -0.70 7.11
CA LEU A 183 -2.64 -0.11 5.89
C LEU A 183 -3.67 0.88 5.32
N ASP A 184 -4.94 0.48 5.24
CA ASP A 184 -6.04 1.33 4.79
C ASP A 184 -6.25 2.58 5.66
N ALA A 185 -5.95 2.53 6.96
CA ALA A 185 -6.12 3.69 7.84
C ALA A 185 -4.98 4.71 7.72
N LEU A 186 -3.84 4.31 7.17
CA LEU A 186 -2.62 5.13 7.12
C LEU A 186 -2.20 5.55 5.72
N LEU A 187 -2.86 5.01 4.69
CA LEU A 187 -2.83 5.51 3.33
C LEU A 187 -3.76 6.72 3.21
#